data_AF-A0A7X6PEU3-F1
#
_entry.id   AF-A0A7X6PEU3-F1
#
_cell.length_a   1.000
_cell.length_b   1.000
_cell.length_c   1.000
_cell.angle_alpha   90.00
_cell.angle_beta   90.00
_cell.angle_gamma   90.00
#
_symmetry.space_group_name_H-M   'P 1'
#
loop_
_entity.id
_entity.type
_entity.pdbx_description
1 polymer ?
#
loop_
_entity_poly.entity_id
_entity_poly.type
_entity_poly.pdbx_seq_one_letter_code
_entity_poly.pdbx_strand_id
1 'polypeptide(L)'
;MNRKVSLLLLLCLAISVKCKKNEPFQITDLHIHLKGNFGMEEAIAKSQAENINYGIAFNCGLNFSIHSDDQIDSVISMMKEYPVFYAAMQAEGREWVNIFSSESINKFDYVFTDAMTFTDEKGRRNRLWIEKETWIDDEEEFMDYLVNTTVKILKEEPIDIYVNPTFLPAQMSGRYDEFWTRERMDRVIQA
;
A
#
# COMPACT_ATOMS: atom_id res chain seq x y z
N MET A 1 68.07 14.13 -53.34
CA MET A 1 68.32 15.15 -52.28
C MET A 1 66.96 15.68 -51.82
N ASN A 2 66.53 15.30 -50.60
CA ASN A 2 65.59 15.97 -49.67
C ASN A 2 64.28 16.61 -50.24
N ARG A 3 63.06 16.42 -49.71
CA ARG A 3 62.65 16.14 -48.33
C ARG A 3 61.11 16.02 -48.29
N LYS A 4 60.62 15.17 -47.37
CA LYS A 4 59.33 15.26 -46.66
C LYS A 4 58.07 14.68 -47.32
N VAL A 5 57.95 13.37 -47.12
CA VAL A 5 56.74 12.67 -46.65
C VAL A 5 55.87 13.59 -45.78
N SER A 6 54.58 13.73 -46.11
CA SER A 6 53.57 14.18 -45.16
C SER A 6 52.41 13.20 -45.17
N LEU A 7 52.41 12.39 -44.11
CA LEU A 7 51.43 11.41 -43.71
C LEU A 7 50.13 12.15 -43.33
N LEU A 8 49.06 12.06 -44.11
CA LEU A 8 47.74 12.47 -43.66
C LEU A 8 47.02 11.25 -43.08
N LEU A 9 47.24 11.00 -41.78
CA LEU A 9 46.42 10.08 -41.01
C LEU A 9 45.08 10.77 -40.74
N LEU A 10 44.01 10.33 -41.41
CA LEU A 10 42.64 10.70 -41.05
C LEU A 10 42.29 9.97 -39.75
N LEU A 11 42.47 10.64 -38.61
CA LEU A 11 41.97 10.15 -37.33
C LEU A 11 40.50 10.56 -37.23
N CYS A 12 39.59 9.70 -37.70
CA CYS A 12 38.16 9.83 -37.42
C CYS A 12 37.94 9.56 -35.93
N LEU A 13 37.94 10.62 -35.12
CA LEU A 13 37.53 10.58 -33.73
C LEU A 13 36.01 10.36 -33.70
N ALA A 14 35.58 9.11 -33.60
CA ALA A 14 34.19 8.79 -33.28
C ALA A 14 33.93 9.21 -31.82
N ILE A 15 33.44 10.43 -31.64
CA ILE A 15 32.87 10.85 -30.35
C ILE A 15 31.56 10.08 -30.22
N SER A 16 31.61 8.91 -29.60
CA SER A 16 30.39 8.26 -29.13
C SER A 16 29.85 9.15 -28.01
N VAL A 17 28.88 9.98 -28.37
CA VAL A 17 28.00 10.59 -27.38
C VAL A 17 27.33 9.42 -26.69
N LYS A 18 27.82 9.05 -25.51
CA LYS A 18 27.10 8.18 -24.56
C LYS A 18 25.83 8.93 -24.23
N CYS A 19 24.80 8.72 -25.04
CA CYS A 19 23.44 9.03 -24.67
C CYS A 19 23.20 8.18 -23.43
N LYS A 20 23.20 8.80 -22.24
CA LYS A 20 22.70 8.15 -21.04
C LYS A 20 21.25 7.82 -21.38
N LYS A 21 20.96 6.57 -21.73
CA LYS A 21 19.59 6.07 -21.67
C LYS A 21 19.20 6.26 -20.22
N ASN A 22 18.26 7.17 -19.96
CA ASN A 22 17.59 7.18 -18.68
C ASN A 22 16.89 5.82 -18.61
N GLU A 23 17.31 4.97 -17.68
CA GLU A 23 16.55 3.76 -17.36
C GLU A 23 15.13 4.22 -17.03
N PRO A 24 14.09 3.63 -17.66
CA PRO A 24 12.71 4.01 -17.36
C PRO A 24 12.45 3.82 -15.86
N PHE A 25 11.89 4.83 -15.22
CA PHE A 25 11.51 4.75 -13.81
C PHE A 25 10.41 3.69 -13.67
N GLN A 26 10.72 2.59 -12.98
CA GLN A 26 9.75 1.53 -12.76
C GLN A 26 8.72 2.01 -11.73
N ILE A 27 7.44 1.99 -12.12
CA ILE A 27 6.32 2.29 -11.24
C ILE A 27 5.80 0.97 -10.67
N THR A 28 5.43 0.99 -9.39
CA THR A 28 4.78 -0.12 -8.71
C THR A 28 3.50 0.38 -8.04
N ASP A 29 2.38 -0.28 -8.28
CA ASP A 29 1.15 -0.11 -7.50
C ASP A 29 1.15 -1.12 -6.35
N LEU A 30 1.13 -0.63 -5.11
CA LEU A 30 1.25 -1.43 -3.89
C LEU A 30 -0.10 -1.75 -3.24
N HIS A 31 -1.23 -1.50 -3.92
CA HIS A 31 -2.55 -1.72 -3.32
C HIS A 31 -3.55 -2.38 -4.28
N ILE A 32 -3.14 -3.47 -4.92
CA ILE A 32 -4.00 -4.22 -5.85
C ILE A 32 -4.75 -5.34 -5.14
N HIS A 33 -6.07 -5.37 -5.28
CA HIS A 33 -6.94 -6.45 -4.80
C HIS A 33 -7.42 -7.33 -5.95
N LEU A 34 -7.32 -8.65 -5.80
CA LEU A 34 -7.94 -9.60 -6.73
C LEU A 34 -9.39 -9.86 -6.32
N LYS A 35 -10.36 -9.32 -7.07
CA LYS A 35 -11.79 -9.39 -6.74
C LYS A 35 -12.66 -9.50 -7.99
N GLY A 36 -13.76 -10.25 -7.88
CA GLY A 36 -14.73 -10.41 -8.97
C GLY A 36 -14.09 -10.98 -10.24
N ASN A 37 -14.19 -10.24 -11.34
CA ASN A 37 -13.62 -10.64 -12.64
C ASN A 37 -12.17 -10.18 -12.84
N PHE A 38 -11.49 -9.70 -11.79
CA PHE A 38 -10.09 -9.31 -11.83
C PHE A 38 -9.26 -10.28 -11.00
N GLY A 39 -8.79 -11.35 -11.64
CA GLY A 39 -7.95 -12.39 -11.06
C GLY A 39 -6.47 -12.20 -11.39
N MET A 40 -5.67 -13.24 -11.10
CA MET A 40 -4.21 -13.20 -11.25
C MET A 40 -3.79 -13.04 -12.72
N GLU A 41 -4.46 -13.72 -13.65
CA GLU A 41 -4.15 -13.62 -15.08
C GLU A 41 -4.45 -12.22 -15.62
N GLU A 42 -5.57 -11.62 -15.23
CA GLU A 42 -5.91 -10.24 -15.59
C GLU A 42 -4.91 -9.23 -14.99
N ALA A 43 -4.47 -9.46 -13.75
CA ALA A 43 -3.46 -8.63 -13.11
C ALA A 43 -2.12 -8.68 -13.86
N ILE A 44 -1.66 -9.86 -14.28
CA ILE A 44 -0.44 -10.03 -15.08
C ILE A 44 -0.59 -9.31 -16.42
N ALA A 45 -1.69 -9.54 -17.13
CA ALA A 45 -1.92 -8.93 -18.44
C ALA A 45 -1.93 -7.39 -18.35
N LYS A 46 -2.61 -6.83 -17.33
CA LYS A 46 -2.69 -5.39 -17.12
C LYS A 46 -1.35 -4.79 -16.69
N SER A 47 -0.65 -5.41 -15.75
CA SER A 47 0.69 -5.01 -15.30
C SER A 47 1.66 -4.90 -16.48
N GLN A 48 1.68 -5.89 -17.37
CA GLN A 48 2.53 -5.90 -18.57
C GLN A 48 2.14 -4.82 -19.58
N ALA A 49 0.84 -4.65 -19.84
CA ALA A 49 0.33 -3.66 -20.79
C ALA A 49 0.63 -2.22 -20.35
N GLU A 50 0.60 -1.96 -19.04
CA GLU A 50 0.82 -0.62 -18.47
C GLU A 50 2.27 -0.38 -18.04
N ASN A 51 3.10 -1.42 -18.03
CA ASN A 51 4.46 -1.40 -17.49
C ASN A 51 4.49 -0.92 -16.01
N ILE A 52 3.53 -1.40 -15.22
CA ILE A 52 3.40 -1.12 -13.78
C ILE A 52 3.52 -2.46 -13.03
N ASN A 53 4.46 -2.56 -12.10
CA ASN A 53 4.57 -3.74 -11.23
C ASN A 53 3.50 -3.69 -10.14
N TYR A 54 3.09 -4.82 -9.59
CA TYR A 54 2.05 -4.87 -8.56
C TYR A 54 2.54 -5.49 -7.25
N GLY A 55 1.97 -4.99 -6.16
CA GLY A 55 1.81 -5.74 -4.92
C GLY A 55 0.36 -6.17 -4.74
N ILE A 56 0.17 -7.48 -4.59
CA ILE A 56 -1.15 -8.10 -4.44
C ILE A 56 -1.53 -8.15 -2.97
N ALA A 57 -2.53 -7.37 -2.60
CA ALA A 57 -3.03 -7.21 -1.26
C ALA A 57 -4.12 -8.23 -0.92
N PHE A 58 -3.91 -8.94 0.18
CA PHE A 58 -4.86 -9.87 0.76
C PHE A 58 -5.48 -9.26 2.02
N ASN A 59 -6.82 -9.18 2.08
CA ASN A 59 -7.52 -8.70 3.27
C ASN A 59 -7.44 -9.77 4.38
N CYS A 60 -6.74 -9.45 5.47
CA CYS A 60 -6.46 -10.35 6.58
C CYS A 60 -6.97 -9.76 7.89
N GLY A 61 -7.94 -10.41 8.54
CA GLY A 61 -8.47 -9.96 9.83
C GLY A 61 -9.81 -10.58 10.19
N LEU A 62 -10.41 -10.09 11.28
CA LEU A 62 -11.67 -10.63 11.80
C LEU A 62 -12.81 -10.48 10.78
N ASN A 63 -13.48 -11.61 10.48
CA ASN A 63 -14.56 -11.73 9.49
C ASN A 63 -14.13 -11.47 8.02
N PHE A 64 -12.85 -11.62 7.71
CA PHE A 64 -12.34 -11.68 6.34
C PHE A 64 -12.03 -13.12 5.92
N SER A 65 -11.83 -13.33 4.62
CA SER A 65 -11.52 -14.66 4.07
C SER A 65 -10.27 -15.28 4.68
N ILE A 66 -9.28 -14.44 5.02
CA ILE A 66 -8.07 -14.84 5.74
C ILE A 66 -8.17 -14.29 7.17
N HIS A 67 -8.26 -15.19 8.14
CA HIS A 67 -8.50 -14.90 9.55
C HIS A 67 -7.77 -15.88 10.49
N SER A 68 -6.76 -16.61 10.00
CA SER A 68 -5.86 -17.44 10.80
C SER A 68 -4.47 -17.60 10.16
N ASP A 69 -3.48 -17.99 10.96
CA ASP A 69 -2.11 -18.25 10.51
C ASP A 69 -2.02 -19.33 9.41
N ASP A 70 -2.75 -20.45 9.54
CA ASP A 70 -2.72 -21.55 8.57
C ASP A 70 -3.13 -21.11 7.15
N GLN A 71 -4.01 -20.11 7.05
CA GLN A 71 -4.46 -19.58 5.77
C GLN A 71 -3.40 -18.70 5.09
N ILE A 72 -2.51 -18.06 5.86
CA ILE A 72 -1.40 -17.27 5.32
C ILE A 72 -0.44 -18.17 4.54
N ASP A 73 -0.14 -19.37 5.02
CA ASP A 73 0.75 -20.30 4.30
C ASP A 73 0.23 -20.68 2.92
N SER A 74 -1.09 -20.80 2.79
CA SER A 74 -1.74 -21.06 1.50
C SER A 74 -1.60 -19.87 0.55
N VAL A 75 -1.78 -18.65 1.06
CA VAL A 75 -1.61 -17.40 0.29
C VAL A 75 -0.18 -17.25 -0.20
N ILE A 76 0.80 -17.44 0.68
CA ILE A 76 2.22 -17.30 0.36
C ILE A 76 2.67 -18.39 -0.62
N SER A 77 2.15 -19.61 -0.48
CA SER A 77 2.42 -20.69 -1.43
C SER A 77 1.90 -20.39 -2.82
N MET A 78 0.69 -19.80 -2.92
CA MET A 78 0.14 -19.36 -4.20
C MET A 78 0.98 -18.22 -4.81
N MET A 79 1.38 -17.22 -4.02
CA MET A 79 2.19 -16.10 -4.53
C MET A 79 3.58 -16.52 -5.03
N LYS A 80 4.16 -17.63 -4.53
CA LYS A 80 5.41 -18.19 -5.07
C LYS A 80 5.32 -18.63 -6.52
N GLU A 81 4.12 -18.95 -7.01
CA GLU A 81 3.88 -19.26 -8.43
C GLU A 81 3.94 -17.99 -9.31
N TYR A 82 3.87 -16.80 -8.70
CA TYR A 82 3.82 -15.50 -9.37
C TYR A 82 4.92 -14.54 -8.84
N PRO A 83 6.21 -14.88 -8.99
CA PRO A 83 7.32 -14.11 -8.42
C PRO A 83 7.52 -12.71 -9.04
N VAL A 84 6.68 -12.34 -10.02
CA VAL A 84 6.65 -11.01 -10.65
C VAL A 84 5.96 -9.97 -9.77
N PHE A 85 5.18 -10.40 -8.78
CA PHE A 85 4.44 -9.52 -7.89
C PHE A 85 4.91 -9.66 -6.44
N TYR A 86 4.75 -8.58 -5.69
CA TYR A 86 4.90 -8.60 -4.24
C TYR A 86 3.65 -9.16 -3.58
N ALA A 87 3.80 -9.92 -2.49
CA ALA A 87 2.72 -10.37 -1.63
C ALA A 87 2.52 -9.37 -0.50
N ALA A 88 1.30 -8.82 -0.38
CA ALA A 88 0.98 -7.82 0.62
C ALA A 88 -0.14 -8.26 1.55
N MET A 89 0.01 -7.95 2.83
CA MET A 89 -1.06 -8.11 3.81
C MET A 89 -1.75 -6.77 4.02
N GLN A 90 -3.04 -6.69 3.67
CA GLN A 90 -3.91 -5.65 4.18
C GLN A 90 -4.46 -6.12 5.52
N ALA A 91 -3.89 -5.63 6.61
CA ALA A 91 -4.35 -5.90 7.96
C ALA A 91 -5.69 -5.16 8.23
N GLU A 92 -6.69 -5.90 8.68
CA GLU A 92 -8.07 -5.43 8.81
C GLU A 92 -8.58 -5.43 10.25
N GLY A 93 -9.12 -4.30 10.69
CA GLY A 93 -9.54 -4.11 12.08
C GLY A 93 -8.36 -3.88 13.01
N ARG A 94 -8.61 -3.59 14.28
CA ARG A 94 -7.55 -3.42 15.29
C ARG A 94 -7.22 -4.75 16.00
N GLU A 95 -8.07 -5.74 15.81
CA GLU A 95 -7.94 -7.07 16.40
C GLU A 95 -6.88 -7.93 15.69
N TRP A 96 -6.47 -7.56 14.47
CA TRP A 96 -5.58 -8.35 13.62
C TRP A 96 -4.24 -8.72 14.28
N VAL A 97 -3.69 -7.82 15.09
CA VAL A 97 -2.44 -8.03 15.83
C VAL A 97 -2.51 -9.19 16.82
N ASN A 98 -3.73 -9.60 17.21
CA ASN A 98 -3.98 -10.74 18.09
C ASN A 98 -4.42 -11.99 17.32
N ILE A 99 -4.67 -11.88 16.01
CA ILE A 99 -5.13 -12.98 15.15
C ILE A 99 -3.93 -13.68 14.49
N PHE A 100 -2.92 -12.91 14.07
CA PHE A 100 -1.79 -13.41 13.31
C PHE A 100 -0.51 -13.32 14.13
N SER A 101 0.31 -14.38 14.06
CA SER A 101 1.63 -14.38 14.69
C SER A 101 2.63 -13.51 13.91
N SER A 102 3.65 -12.97 14.60
CA SER A 102 4.73 -12.25 13.93
C SER A 102 5.42 -13.10 12.84
N GLU A 103 5.47 -14.42 13.01
CA GLU A 103 6.02 -15.33 12.00
C GLU A 103 5.21 -15.26 10.70
N SER A 104 3.88 -15.35 10.79
CA SER A 104 3.01 -15.26 9.61
C SER A 104 3.03 -13.88 8.96
N ILE A 105 3.02 -12.81 9.78
CA ILE A 105 3.10 -11.42 9.31
C ILE A 105 4.37 -11.22 8.46
N ASN A 106 5.51 -11.71 8.95
CA ASN A 106 6.82 -11.58 8.28
C ASN A 106 6.98 -12.42 7.00
N LYS A 107 5.98 -13.22 6.60
CA LYS A 107 6.02 -13.96 5.32
C LYS A 107 5.63 -13.09 4.12
N PHE A 108 4.92 -11.98 4.36
CA PHE A 108 4.57 -11.01 3.31
C PHE A 108 5.77 -10.11 2.99
N ASP A 109 5.81 -9.58 1.77
CA ASP A 109 6.84 -8.61 1.37
C ASP A 109 6.64 -7.26 2.05
N TYR A 110 5.38 -6.91 2.34
CA TYR A 110 5.02 -5.75 3.16
C TYR A 110 3.61 -5.90 3.73
N VAL A 111 3.36 -5.17 4.81
CA VAL A 111 2.10 -5.12 5.54
C VAL A 111 1.62 -3.69 5.60
N PHE A 112 0.33 -3.50 5.35
CA PHE A 112 -0.27 -2.19 5.46
C PHE A 112 -1.65 -2.26 6.11
N THR A 113 -2.09 -1.13 6.66
CA THR A 113 -3.42 -1.00 7.26
C THR A 113 -3.91 0.44 7.15
N ASP A 114 -5.17 0.62 7.52
CA ASP A 114 -5.80 1.93 7.69
C ASP A 114 -6.66 1.95 8.98
N ALA A 115 -7.19 3.12 9.32
CA ALA A 115 -8.09 3.28 10.46
C ALA A 115 -9.58 3.08 10.09
N MET A 116 -9.90 2.45 8.96
CA MET A 116 -11.27 2.37 8.44
C MET A 116 -12.08 1.22 9.06
N THR A 117 -11.42 0.33 9.80
CA THR A 117 -12.08 -0.74 10.58
C THR A 117 -11.63 -0.71 12.03
N PHE A 118 -12.58 -0.55 12.95
CA PHE A 118 -12.34 -0.56 14.40
C PHE A 118 -13.60 -0.93 15.18
N THR A 119 -13.44 -1.28 16.46
CA THR A 119 -14.57 -1.42 17.39
C THR A 119 -14.54 -0.24 18.35
N ASP A 120 -15.61 0.54 18.42
CA ASP A 120 -15.68 1.73 19.28
C ASP A 120 -15.86 1.39 20.77
N GLU A 121 -15.83 2.41 21.64
CA GLU A 121 -15.97 2.24 23.09
C GLU A 121 -17.33 1.66 23.52
N LYS A 122 -18.35 1.74 22.65
CA LYS A 122 -19.67 1.16 22.88
C LYS A 122 -19.77 -0.28 22.35
N GLY A 123 -18.68 -0.85 21.85
CA GLY A 123 -18.61 -2.21 21.31
C GLY A 123 -19.17 -2.34 19.89
N ARG A 124 -19.34 -1.24 19.15
CA ARG A 124 -19.87 -1.26 17.78
C ARG A 124 -18.73 -1.37 16.77
N ARG A 125 -18.80 -2.37 15.88
CA ARG A 125 -17.75 -2.62 14.86
C ARG A 125 -17.95 -1.73 13.64
N ASN A 126 -17.13 -0.69 13.54
CA ASN A 126 -17.15 0.30 12.47
C ASN A 126 -16.44 -0.21 11.23
N ARG A 127 -17.10 -0.07 10.08
CA ARG A 127 -16.49 -0.18 8.75
C ARG A 127 -16.85 1.09 7.98
N LEU A 128 -15.92 2.04 7.93
CA LEU A 128 -16.23 3.43 7.55
C LEU A 128 -16.74 3.60 6.11
N TRP A 129 -16.56 2.60 5.25
CA TRP A 129 -17.10 2.59 3.89
C TRP A 129 -18.54 2.04 3.79
N ILE A 130 -19.12 1.59 4.90
CA ILE A 130 -20.49 1.09 4.99
C ILE A 130 -21.26 2.01 5.94
N GLU A 131 -22.08 2.89 5.36
CA GLU A 131 -22.85 3.89 6.10
C GLU A 131 -23.66 3.30 7.27
N LYS A 132 -24.30 2.14 7.06
CA LYS A 132 -25.11 1.44 8.07
C LYS A 132 -24.30 0.84 9.23
N GLU A 133 -22.99 0.79 9.09
CA GLU A 133 -22.04 0.26 10.08
C GLU A 133 -21.04 1.33 10.50
N THR A 134 -21.42 2.60 10.35
CA THR A 134 -20.63 3.73 10.79
C THR A 134 -21.47 4.56 11.75
N TRP A 135 -21.10 4.57 13.02
CA TRP A 135 -21.83 5.30 14.05
C TRP A 135 -21.10 6.59 14.38
N ILE A 136 -21.74 7.71 14.05
CA ILE A 136 -21.26 9.06 14.34
C ILE A 136 -22.32 9.72 15.21
N ASP A 137 -22.14 9.61 16.52
CA ASP A 137 -23.05 10.24 17.49
C ASP A 137 -22.70 11.73 17.67
N ASP A 138 -21.40 12.04 17.65
CA ASP A 138 -20.81 13.38 17.62
C ASP A 138 -19.63 13.37 16.63
N GLU A 139 -19.57 14.36 15.74
CA GLU A 139 -18.60 14.41 14.64
C GLU A 139 -17.19 14.76 15.10
N GLU A 140 -17.05 15.59 16.14
CA GLU A 140 -15.76 15.98 16.68
C GLU A 140 -15.17 14.86 17.54
N GLU A 141 -15.99 14.20 18.38
CA GLU A 141 -15.57 13.00 19.11
C GLU A 141 -15.16 11.87 18.16
N PHE A 142 -15.90 11.69 17.06
CA PHE A 142 -15.55 10.72 16.02
C PHE A 142 -14.18 11.04 15.41
N MET A 143 -13.92 12.30 15.07
CA MET A 143 -12.63 12.70 14.52
C MET A 143 -11.48 12.52 15.51
N ASP A 144 -11.70 12.86 16.78
CA ASP A 144 -10.69 12.67 17.82
C ASP A 144 -10.38 11.18 18.00
N TYR A 145 -11.40 10.31 17.97
CA TYR A 145 -11.23 8.86 18.01
C TYR A 145 -10.46 8.34 16.78
N LEU A 146 -10.82 8.78 15.58
CA LEU A 146 -10.17 8.38 14.33
C LEU A 146 -8.69 8.78 14.32
N VAL A 147 -8.37 10.01 14.73
CA VAL A 147 -6.99 10.51 14.82
C VAL A 147 -6.22 9.75 15.91
N ASN A 148 -6.81 9.52 17.09
CA ASN A 148 -6.18 8.73 18.15
C ASN A 148 -5.86 7.30 17.69
N THR A 149 -6.80 6.68 16.99
CA THR A 149 -6.62 5.33 16.43
C THR A 149 -5.50 5.32 15.41
N THR A 150 -5.47 6.29 14.51
CA THR A 150 -4.41 6.45 13.50
C THR A 150 -3.03 6.62 14.12
N VAL A 151 -2.91 7.51 15.12
CA VAL A 151 -1.63 7.71 15.83
C VAL A 151 -1.19 6.44 16.55
N LYS A 152 -2.12 5.69 17.15
CA LYS A 152 -1.81 4.41 17.80
C LYS A 152 -1.29 3.38 16.81
N ILE A 153 -1.96 3.25 15.66
CA ILE A 153 -1.54 2.36 14.57
C ILE A 153 -0.09 2.65 14.18
N LEU A 154 0.21 3.91 13.86
CA LEU A 154 1.53 4.34 13.40
C LEU A 154 2.65 4.09 14.43
N LYS A 155 2.32 4.10 15.74
CA LYS A 155 3.30 3.93 16.81
C LYS A 155 3.50 2.50 17.28
N GLU A 156 2.44 1.69 17.21
CA GLU A 156 2.39 0.42 17.94
C GLU A 156 2.20 -0.81 17.05
N GLU A 157 1.60 -0.66 15.87
CA GLU A 157 1.27 -1.81 15.03
C GLU A 157 2.41 -2.17 14.06
N PRO A 158 2.63 -3.47 13.77
CA PRO A 158 3.73 -3.92 12.92
C PRO A 158 3.36 -3.77 11.44
N ILE A 159 3.24 -2.53 10.98
CA ILE A 159 2.94 -2.18 9.59
C ILE A 159 4.15 -1.50 8.92
N ASP A 160 4.26 -1.67 7.61
CA ASP A 160 5.23 -0.96 6.78
C ASP A 160 4.63 0.31 6.17
N ILE A 161 3.32 0.28 5.86
CA ILE A 161 2.62 1.38 5.19
C ILE A 161 1.28 1.66 5.87
N TYR A 162 1.00 2.93 6.14
CA TYR A 162 -0.34 3.39 6.52
C TYR A 162 -1.03 3.98 5.29
N VAL A 163 -2.23 3.50 4.97
CA VAL A 163 -2.99 3.88 3.77
C VAL A 163 -4.30 4.57 4.12
N ASN A 164 -4.95 5.17 3.12
CA ASN A 164 -6.21 5.90 3.26
C ASN A 164 -6.19 6.94 4.41
N PRO A 165 -5.12 7.74 4.56
CA PRO A 165 -4.80 8.42 5.82
C PRO A 165 -5.79 9.51 6.23
N THR A 166 -6.59 9.99 5.28
CA THR A 166 -7.60 11.01 5.53
C THR A 166 -9.03 10.47 5.38
N PHE A 167 -9.25 9.18 5.13
CA PHE A 167 -10.57 8.66 4.79
C PHE A 167 -11.66 9.10 5.78
N LEU A 168 -12.77 9.63 5.26
CA LEU A 168 -13.96 9.96 6.02
C LEU A 168 -15.16 9.20 5.45
N PRO A 169 -16.08 8.75 6.31
CA PRO A 169 -17.31 8.09 5.86
C PRO A 169 -18.19 9.06 5.07
N ALA A 170 -19.11 8.52 4.26
CA ALA A 170 -19.97 9.29 3.35
C ALA A 170 -20.76 10.41 4.05
N GLN A 171 -21.14 10.20 5.31
CA GLN A 171 -21.84 11.18 6.14
C GLN A 171 -21.03 12.48 6.38
N MET A 172 -19.70 12.40 6.32
CA MET A 172 -18.78 13.49 6.64
C MET A 172 -17.90 13.92 5.46
N SER A 173 -17.75 13.08 4.43
CA SER A 173 -16.81 13.27 3.33
C SER A 173 -17.08 14.49 2.43
N GLY A 174 -18.23 15.14 2.54
CA GLY A 174 -18.48 16.43 1.89
C GLY A 174 -17.76 17.62 2.56
N ARG A 175 -17.20 17.43 3.76
CA ARG A 175 -16.69 18.49 4.65
C ARG A 175 -15.27 18.17 5.17
N TYR A 176 -14.42 17.59 4.32
CA TYR A 176 -13.05 17.20 4.72
C TYR A 176 -12.28 18.31 5.43
N ASP A 177 -12.31 19.53 4.89
CA ASP A 177 -11.53 20.66 5.42
C ASP A 177 -12.03 21.14 6.79
N GLU A 178 -13.28 20.85 7.16
CA GLU A 178 -13.81 21.14 8.50
C GLU A 178 -13.23 20.16 9.53
N PHE A 179 -13.12 18.88 9.15
CA PHE A 179 -12.74 17.82 10.08
C PHE A 179 -11.24 17.59 10.16
N TRP A 180 -10.53 17.61 9.03
CA TRP A 180 -9.07 17.49 8.97
C TRP A 180 -8.42 18.84 9.20
N THR A 181 -8.52 19.31 10.44
CA THR A 181 -7.83 20.52 10.87
C THR A 181 -6.31 20.33 10.80
N ARG A 182 -5.59 21.45 10.73
CA ARG A 182 -4.12 21.44 10.76
C ARG A 182 -3.58 20.71 11.99
N GLU A 183 -4.20 20.92 13.15
CA GLU A 183 -3.81 20.26 14.40
C GLU A 183 -3.93 18.73 14.31
N ARG A 184 -5.04 18.22 13.75
CA ARG A 184 -5.24 16.78 13.57
C ARG A 184 -4.25 16.18 12.58
N MET A 185 -4.01 16.85 11.45
CA MET A 185 -3.01 16.42 10.47
C MET A 185 -1.60 16.40 11.07
N ASP A 186 -1.21 17.46 11.81
CA ASP A 186 0.10 17.54 12.44
C ASP A 186 0.33 16.41 13.44
N ARG A 187 -0.72 15.99 14.18
CA ARG A 187 -0.64 14.82 15.09
C ARG A 187 -0.38 13.51 14.35
N VAL A 188 -1.00 13.28 13.20
CA VAL A 188 -0.77 12.07 12.38
C VAL A 188 0.63 12.10 11.76
N ILE A 189 1.07 13.25 11.25
CA ILE A 189 2.40 13.41 10.63
C ILE A 189 3.55 13.19 11.64
N GLN A 190 3.33 13.56 12.91
CA GLN A 190 4.33 13.43 13.98
C GLN A 190 4.32 12.08 14.71
N ALA A 191 3.38 11.19 14.38
CA ALA A 191 3.27 9.90 15.04
C ALA A 191 4.46 9.00 14.72
#